data_AF-A0A7Y7TSY9-F1
#
_entry.id   AF-A0A7Y7TSY9-F1
#
_cell.length_a   1.000
_cell.length_b   1.000
_cell.length_c   1.000
_cell.angle_alpha   90.00
_cell.angle_beta   90.00
_cell.angle_gamma   90.00
#
_symmetry.space_group_name_H-M   'P 1'
#
loop_
_entity.id
_entity.type
_entity.pdbx_description
1 polymer ?
#
loop_
_entity_poly.entity_id
_entity_poly.type
_entity_poly.pdbx_seq_one_letter_code
_entity_poly.pdbx_strand_id
1 'polypeptide(L)'
;MDASQKAYELDKIGTQFDQFIIAVNGALIAYAFKQVENKELTLDLIPLGLAIICWGLGFYYGVTSIRRIISTRIIEIFKDTSSITRQNPEYAEITKRKVNEVVSEANSYNKRMFKLLYLGGCLFILWQIIEMYLRTNCR
;
A
#
# COMPACT_ATOMS: atom_id res chain seq x y z
N MET A 1 -14.22 -25.24 -14.52
CA MET A 1 -13.66 -24.43 -13.42
C MET A 1 -14.71 -23.40 -13.05
N ASP A 2 -15.18 -23.43 -11.81
CA ASP A 2 -16.35 -22.64 -11.37
C ASP A 2 -16.02 -21.14 -11.29
N ALA A 3 -16.99 -20.27 -11.62
CA ALA A 3 -16.81 -18.82 -11.68
C ALA A 3 -16.46 -18.24 -10.29
N SER A 4 -16.97 -18.85 -9.23
CA SER A 4 -16.66 -18.51 -7.83
C SER A 4 -15.16 -18.69 -7.53
N GLN A 5 -14.58 -19.81 -7.96
CA GLN A 5 -13.19 -20.14 -7.71
C GLN A 5 -12.23 -19.17 -8.42
N LYS A 6 -12.58 -18.74 -9.64
CA LYS A 6 -11.80 -17.74 -10.39
C LYS A 6 -11.81 -16.37 -9.70
N ALA A 7 -12.94 -15.98 -9.11
CA ALA A 7 -13.05 -14.72 -8.37
C ALA A 7 -12.18 -14.72 -7.11
N TYR A 8 -12.18 -15.85 -6.37
CA TYR A 8 -11.35 -16.02 -5.18
C TYR A 8 -9.85 -15.90 -5.49
N GLU A 9 -9.37 -16.55 -6.56
CA GLU A 9 -7.95 -16.48 -6.94
C GLU A 9 -7.54 -15.05 -7.34
N LEU A 10 -8.38 -14.30 -8.05
CA LEU A 10 -8.09 -12.91 -8.42
C LEU A 10 -7.96 -11.99 -7.20
N ASP A 11 -8.86 -12.14 -6.23
CA ASP A 11 -8.83 -11.38 -4.97
C ASP A 11 -7.58 -11.70 -4.13
N LYS A 12 -7.20 -12.98 -4.08
CA LYS A 12 -5.98 -13.44 -3.41
C LYS A 12 -4.72 -12.82 -4.02
N ILE A 13 -4.62 -12.81 -5.36
CA ILE A 13 -3.50 -12.19 -6.09
C ILE A 13 -3.41 -10.69 -5.77
N GLY A 14 -4.54 -9.97 -5.76
CA GLY A 14 -4.58 -8.55 -5.42
C GLY A 14 -4.05 -8.27 -4.01
N THR A 15 -4.47 -9.08 -3.02
CA THR A 15 -4.04 -8.93 -1.63
C THR A 15 -2.53 -9.17 -1.47
N GLN A 16 -1.98 -10.18 -2.15
CA GLN A 16 -0.54 -10.47 -2.13
C GLN A 16 0.28 -9.33 -2.76
N PHE A 17 -0.22 -8.74 -3.84
CA PHE A 17 0.43 -7.60 -4.49
C PHE A 17 0.48 -6.36 -3.58
N ASP A 18 -0.60 -6.09 -2.85
CA ASP A 18 -0.63 -4.98 -1.88
C ASP A 18 0.37 -5.20 -0.73
N GLN A 19 0.46 -6.43 -0.22
CA GLN A 19 1.46 -6.81 0.80
C GLN A 19 2.89 -6.62 0.28
N PHE A 20 3.14 -6.99 -0.97
CA PHE A 20 4.43 -6.77 -1.62
C PHE A 20 4.78 -5.28 -1.70
N ILE A 21 3.85 -4.42 -2.14
CA ILE A 21 4.10 -2.96 -2.22
C ILE A 21 4.38 -2.37 -0.84
N ILE A 22 3.67 -2.80 0.21
CA ILE A 22 3.91 -2.33 1.58
C ILE A 22 5.31 -2.74 2.04
N ALA A 23 5.72 -3.98 1.78
CA ALA A 23 7.06 -4.46 2.10
C ALA A 23 8.14 -3.66 1.35
N VAL A 24 7.92 -3.35 0.07
CA VAL A 24 8.82 -2.51 -0.74
C VAL A 24 8.95 -1.11 -0.14
N ASN A 25 7.85 -0.46 0.27
CA ASN A 25 7.92 0.85 0.94
C ASN A 25 8.74 0.77 2.23
N GLY A 26 8.53 -0.25 3.06
CA GLY A 26 9.31 -0.47 4.28
C GLY A 26 10.81 -0.64 4.00
N ALA A 27 11.16 -1.43 2.98
CA ALA A 27 12.54 -1.63 2.56
C ALA A 27 13.20 -0.34 2.04
N LEU A 28 12.47 0.47 1.25
CA LEU A 28 12.96 1.75 0.73
C LEU A 28 13.21 2.77 1.86
N ILE A 29 12.32 2.83 2.84
CA ILE A 29 12.50 3.68 4.03
C ILE A 29 13.75 3.26 4.81
N ALA A 30 13.90 1.96 5.10
CA ALA A 30 15.07 1.44 5.80
C ALA A 30 16.38 1.71 5.03
N TYR A 31 16.35 1.54 3.70
CA TYR A 31 17.48 1.84 2.83
C TYR A 31 17.84 3.34 2.85
N ALA A 32 16.84 4.22 2.79
CA ALA A 32 17.06 5.66 2.87
C ALA A 32 17.71 6.07 4.21
N PHE A 33 17.29 5.47 5.33
CA PHE A 33 17.92 5.69 6.63
C PHE A 33 19.38 5.23 6.66
N LYS A 34 19.68 4.07 6.06
CA LYS A 34 21.05 3.58 5.95
C LYS A 34 21.96 4.55 5.17
N GLN A 35 21.42 5.22 4.16
CA GLN A 35 22.18 6.19 3.34
C GLN A 35 22.49 7.50 4.08
N VAL A 36 21.85 7.79 5.21
CA VAL A 36 22.06 9.02 6.00
C VAL A 36 22.80 8.81 7.32
N GLU A 37 23.04 7.55 7.71
CA GLU A 37 23.62 7.20 9.03
C GLU A 37 24.95 7.91 9.34
N ASN A 38 25.74 8.25 8.30
CA ASN A 38 27.04 8.92 8.43
C ASN A 38 27.11 10.27 7.71
N LYS A 39 25.97 10.92 7.46
CA LYS A 39 25.92 12.22 6.78
C LYS A 39 25.55 13.32 7.75
N GLU A 40 26.22 14.46 7.62
CA GLU A 40 25.82 15.67 8.33
C GLU A 40 24.48 16.19 7.81
N LEU A 41 23.74 16.89 8.67
CA LEU A 41 22.43 17.41 8.34
C LEU A 41 22.56 18.62 7.39
N THR A 42 22.65 18.37 6.08
CA THR A 42 22.71 19.41 5.04
C THR A 42 21.34 19.62 4.38
N LEU A 43 21.15 20.77 3.74
CA LEU A 43 19.94 21.08 2.98
C LEU A 43 19.70 20.12 1.82
N ASP A 44 20.74 19.42 1.36
CA ASP A 44 20.64 18.42 0.29
C ASP A 44 19.86 17.18 0.72
N LEU A 45 19.59 16.99 2.02
CA LEU A 45 18.75 15.91 2.53
C LEU A 45 17.25 16.20 2.39
N ILE A 46 16.85 17.43 2.04
CA ILE A 46 15.43 17.79 1.89
C ILE A 46 14.70 16.89 0.87
N PRO A 47 15.21 16.65 -0.35
CA PRO A 47 14.55 15.77 -1.32
C PRO A 47 14.45 14.32 -0.84
N LEU A 48 15.45 13.84 -0.09
CA LEU A 48 15.42 12.52 0.52
C LEU A 48 14.36 12.43 1.63
N GLY A 49 14.26 13.45 2.49
CA GLY A 49 13.23 13.53 3.51
C GLY A 49 11.81 13.51 2.92
N LEU A 50 11.60 14.25 1.83
CA LEU A 50 10.34 14.22 1.07
C LEU A 50 10.06 12.83 0.47
N ALA A 51 11.08 12.12 -0.03
CA ALA A 51 10.92 10.76 -0.52
C ALA A 51 10.48 9.79 0.59
N ILE A 52 11.10 9.87 1.77
CA ILE A 52 10.73 9.06 2.95
C ILE A 52 9.29 9.37 3.38
N ILE A 53 8.88 10.64 3.41
CA ILE A 53 7.49 11.02 3.73
C ILE A 53 6.52 10.43 2.70
N CYS A 54 6.84 10.49 1.41
CA CYS A 54 6.01 9.90 0.36
C CYS A 54 5.83 8.39 0.55
N TRP A 55 6.92 7.65 0.79
CA TRP A 55 6.86 6.20 1.05
C TRP A 55 6.17 5.88 2.38
N GLY A 56 6.38 6.69 3.42
CA GLY A 56 5.72 6.54 4.72
C GLY A 56 4.20 6.72 4.62
N LEU A 57 3.74 7.70 3.84
CA LEU A 57 2.32 7.86 3.52
C LEU A 57 1.80 6.68 2.71
N GLY A 58 2.56 6.21 1.72
CA GLY A 58 2.23 5.01 0.94
C GLY A 58 2.06 3.77 1.82
N PHE A 59 2.99 3.56 2.75
CA PHE A 59 2.94 2.49 3.74
C PHE A 59 1.71 2.60 4.65
N TYR A 60 1.42 3.80 5.17
CA TYR A 60 0.24 4.04 6.01
C TYR A 60 -1.07 3.71 5.29
N TYR A 61 -1.23 4.16 4.04
CA TYR A 61 -2.42 3.84 3.25
C TYR A 61 -2.52 2.35 2.94
N GLY A 62 -1.41 1.69 2.60
CA GLY A 62 -1.38 0.25 2.35
C GLY A 62 -1.81 -0.57 3.56
N VAL A 63 -1.22 -0.30 4.73
CA VAL A 63 -1.59 -0.98 5.99
C VAL A 63 -3.06 -0.74 6.33
N THR A 64 -3.55 0.49 6.16
CA THR A 64 -4.96 0.83 6.41
C THR A 64 -5.91 0.09 5.47
N SER A 65 -5.56 -0.01 4.18
CA SER A 65 -6.34 -0.74 3.18
C SER A 65 -6.46 -2.23 3.52
N ILE A 66 -5.31 -2.88 3.79
CA ILE A 66 -5.28 -4.30 4.17
C ILE A 66 -6.07 -4.54 5.46
N ARG A 67 -5.94 -3.68 6.46
CA ARG A 67 -6.70 -3.80 7.71
C ARG A 67 -8.21 -3.79 7.45
N ARG A 68 -8.71 -2.91 6.57
CA ARG A 68 -10.15 -2.86 6.21
C ARG A 68 -10.61 -4.14 5.50
N ILE A 69 -9.80 -4.66 4.57
CA ILE A 69 -10.09 -5.91 3.85
C ILE A 69 -10.12 -7.10 4.81
N ILE A 70 -9.15 -7.21 5.72
CA ILE A 70 -9.13 -8.30 6.70
C ILE A 70 -10.34 -8.23 7.63
N SER A 71 -10.67 -7.03 8.15
CA SER A 71 -11.83 -6.86 9.03
C SER A 71 -13.15 -7.23 8.35
N THR A 72 -13.33 -6.89 7.08
CA THR A 72 -14.54 -7.23 6.32
C THR A 72 -14.65 -8.73 6.06
N ARG A 73 -13.56 -9.40 5.67
CA ARG A 73 -13.53 -10.86 5.50
C ARG A 73 -13.80 -11.63 6.79
N ILE A 74 -13.26 -11.17 7.91
CA ILE A 74 -13.55 -11.79 9.21
C ILE A 74 -15.05 -11.72 9.49
N ILE A 75 -15.68 -10.56 9.27
CA ILE A 75 -17.13 -10.39 9.46
C ILE A 75 -17.93 -11.33 8.53
N GLU A 76 -17.49 -11.52 7.28
CA GLU A 76 -18.13 -12.46 6.35
C GLU A 76 -18.04 -13.91 6.80
N ILE A 77 -16.85 -14.36 7.21
CA ILE A 77 -16.62 -15.74 7.68
C ILE A 77 -17.51 -16.02 8.90
N PHE A 78 -17.56 -15.10 9.86
CA PHE A 78 -18.42 -15.24 11.04
C PHE A 78 -19.91 -15.28 10.67
N LYS A 79 -20.34 -14.53 9.65
CA LYS A 79 -21.74 -14.52 9.19
C LYS A 79 -22.14 -15.77 8.40
N ASP A 80 -21.25 -16.30 7.58
CA ASP A 80 -21.49 -17.54 6.80
C ASP A 80 -21.54 -18.77 7.72
N THR A 81 -20.76 -18.74 8.81
CA THR A 81 -20.79 -19.78 9.86
C THR A 81 -22.04 -19.68 10.74
N SER A 82 -22.71 -18.52 10.79
CA SER A 82 -23.97 -18.34 11.51
C SER A 82 -25.18 -18.76 10.64
N SER A 83 -25.95 -19.74 11.08
CA SER A 83 -27.15 -20.28 10.40
C SER A 83 -28.25 -19.24 10.11
N ILE A 84 -28.14 -18.04 10.69
CA ILE A 84 -29.08 -16.92 10.60
C ILE A 84 -29.05 -16.26 9.20
N THR A 85 -27.91 -16.25 8.50
CA THR A 85 -27.77 -15.55 7.22
C THR A 85 -28.34 -16.34 6.03
N ARG A 86 -28.41 -17.68 6.12
CA ARG A 86 -28.86 -18.55 5.03
C ARG A 86 -30.36 -18.42 4.72
N GLN A 87 -31.15 -17.87 5.65
CA GLN A 87 -32.61 -17.74 5.51
C GLN A 87 -33.07 -16.43 4.87
N ASN A 88 -32.20 -15.44 4.69
CA ASN A 88 -32.65 -14.08 4.38
C ASN A 88 -31.92 -13.46 3.17
N PRO A 89 -32.49 -13.53 1.95
CA PRO A 89 -31.84 -13.11 0.71
C PRO A 89 -31.53 -11.61 0.66
N GLU A 90 -32.26 -10.79 1.41
CA GLU A 90 -32.03 -9.33 1.52
C GLU A 90 -30.67 -9.00 2.15
N TYR A 91 -30.23 -9.81 3.14
CA TYR A 91 -28.93 -9.63 3.79
C TYR A 91 -27.76 -9.99 2.87
N ALA A 92 -27.97 -10.88 1.90
CA ALA A 92 -26.95 -11.24 0.91
C ALA A 92 -26.67 -10.08 -0.06
N GLU A 93 -27.71 -9.33 -0.48
CA GLU A 93 -27.53 -8.15 -1.33
C GLU A 93 -26.82 -7.00 -0.60
N ILE A 94 -27.20 -6.73 0.65
CA ILE A 94 -26.56 -5.68 1.46
C ILE A 94 -25.08 -6.00 1.66
N THR A 95 -24.74 -7.28 1.86
CA THR A 95 -23.35 -7.71 2.00
C THR A 95 -22.59 -7.54 0.70
N LYS A 96 -23.14 -7.97 -0.45
CA LYS A 96 -22.52 -7.74 -1.76
C LYS A 96 -22.26 -6.26 -2.06
N ARG A 97 -23.19 -5.36 -1.69
CA ARG A 97 -22.97 -3.91 -1.85
C ARG A 97 -21.82 -3.41 -1.00
N LYS A 98 -21.76 -3.80 0.28
CA LYS A 98 -20.66 -3.41 1.19
C LYS A 98 -19.30 -3.94 0.71
N VAL A 99 -19.26 -5.16 0.17
CA VAL A 99 -18.04 -5.72 -0.43
C VAL A 99 -17.60 -4.90 -1.64
N ASN A 100 -18.50 -4.63 -2.58
CA ASN A 100 -18.18 -3.85 -3.77
C ASN A 100 -17.72 -2.42 -3.43
N GLU A 101 -18.32 -1.81 -2.40
CA GLU A 101 -17.92 -0.50 -1.89
C GLU A 101 -16.50 -0.55 -1.31
N VAL A 102 -16.21 -1.51 -0.44
CA VAL A 102 -14.86 -1.71 0.14
C VAL A 102 -13.82 -2.00 -0.95
N VAL A 103 -14.15 -2.79 -1.96
CA VAL A 103 -13.27 -3.08 -3.10
C VAL A 103 -13.03 -1.82 -3.94
N SER A 104 -14.06 -1.00 -4.16
CA SER A 104 -13.94 0.25 -4.91
C SER A 104 -13.07 1.29 -4.17
N GLU A 105 -13.20 1.37 -2.84
CA GLU A 105 -12.36 2.19 -2.00
C GLU A 105 -10.92 1.68 -2.01
N ALA A 106 -10.70 0.38 -1.83
CA ALA A 106 -9.39 -0.26 -1.87
C ALA A 106 -8.67 0.05 -3.19
N ASN A 107 -9.37 0.02 -4.32
CA ASN A 107 -8.82 0.37 -5.62
C ASN A 107 -8.36 1.85 -5.68
N SER A 108 -9.11 2.76 -5.06
CA SER A 108 -8.70 4.18 -4.93
C SER A 108 -7.46 4.35 -4.06
N TYR A 109 -7.38 3.64 -2.93
CA TYR A 109 -6.20 3.61 -2.07
C TYR A 109 -4.98 3.04 -2.79
N ASN A 110 -5.14 1.96 -3.57
CA ASN A 110 -4.05 1.35 -4.32
C ASN A 110 -3.50 2.29 -5.40
N LYS A 111 -4.37 3.04 -6.09
CA LYS A 111 -3.92 4.09 -7.03
C LYS A 111 -3.11 5.18 -6.33
N ARG A 112 -3.50 5.61 -5.12
CA ARG A 112 -2.75 6.61 -4.34
C ARG A 112 -1.42 6.05 -3.82
N MET A 113 -1.43 4.82 -3.31
CA MET A 113 -0.22 4.12 -2.87
C MET A 113 0.82 4.01 -3.98
N PHE A 114 0.38 3.64 -5.20
CA PHE A 114 1.27 3.52 -6.35
C PHE A 114 1.85 4.87 -6.78
N LYS A 115 1.03 5.93 -6.79
CA LYS A 115 1.51 7.30 -7.08
C LYS A 115 2.54 7.77 -6.06
N LEU A 116 2.32 7.51 -4.77
CA LEU A 116 3.25 7.87 -3.70
C LEU A 116 4.57 7.10 -3.79
N LEU A 117 4.51 5.81 -4.13
CA LEU A 117 5.69 4.98 -4.36
C LEU A 117 6.54 5.55 -5.50
N TYR A 118 5.90 5.85 -6.64
CA TYR A 118 6.58 6.40 -7.81
C TYR A 118 7.15 7.80 -7.53
N LEU A 119 6.37 8.69 -6.91
CA LEU A 119 6.81 10.04 -6.55
C LEU A 119 8.01 10.02 -5.60
N GLY A 120 7.98 9.16 -4.57
CA GLY A 120 9.11 8.97 -3.66
C GLY A 120 10.35 8.42 -4.38
N GLY A 121 10.16 7.50 -5.33
CA GLY A 121 11.23 7.00 -6.20
C GLY A 121 11.88 8.10 -7.04
N CYS A 122 11.08 8.96 -7.69
CA CYS A 122 11.59 10.09 -8.45
C CYS A 122 12.37 11.08 -7.57
N LEU A 123 11.85 11.41 -6.38
CA LEU A 123 12.53 12.29 -5.42
C LEU A 123 13.85 11.69 -4.94
N PHE A 124 13.90 10.38 -4.70
CA PHE A 124 15.12 9.67 -4.33
C PHE A 124 16.17 9.70 -5.44
N ILE A 125 15.78 9.51 -6.70
CA ILE A 125 16.69 9.60 -7.84
C ILE A 125 17.21 11.04 -8.02
N LEU A 126 16.33 12.04 -7.91
CA LEU A 126 16.72 13.45 -7.96
C LEU A 126 17.73 13.77 -6.86
N TRP A 127 17.50 13.27 -5.65
CA TRP A 127 18.45 13.39 -4.55
C TRP A 127 19.82 12.79 -4.87
N GLN A 128 19.85 11.57 -5.40
CA GLN A 128 21.11 10.91 -5.82
C GLN A 128 21.88 11.75 -6.85
N ILE A 129 21.18 12.32 -7.82
CA ILE A 129 21.81 13.17 -8.85
C ILE A 129 22.38 14.45 -8.22
N ILE A 130 21.63 15.11 -7.33
CA ILE A 130 22.10 16.31 -6.62
C ILE A 130 23.33 15.97 -5.77
N GLU A 131 23.30 14.86 -5.04
CA GLU A 131 24.42 14.42 -4.23
C GLU A 131 25.67 14.15 -5.08
N MET A 132 25.53 13.46 -6.22
CA MET A 132 26.64 13.21 -7.14
C MET A 132 27.21 14.52 -7.72
N TYR A 133 26.34 15.47 -8.05
CA TYR A 133 26.74 16.78 -8.57
C TYR A 133 27.54 17.58 -7.54
N LEU A 134 27.06 17.66 -6.30
CA LEU A 134 27.74 18.38 -5.22
C LEU A 134 29.09 17.75 -4.87
N ARG A 135 29.17 16.42 -4.83
CA ARG A 135 30.44 15.71 -4.63
C ARG A 135 31.45 15.97 -5.75
N THR A 136 30.98 16.23 -6.96
CA THR A 136 31.84 16.51 -8.13
C THR A 136 32.35 17.95 -8.10
N ASN A 137 31.52 18.92 -7.74
CA ASN A 137 31.89 20.35 -7.72
C ASN A 137 32.67 20.78 -6.46
N CYS A 138 32.61 20.03 -5.36
CA CYS A 138 33.42 20.29 -4.16
C CYS A 138 34.84 19.68 -4.23
N ARG A 139 35.27 19.21 -5.40
CA ARG A 139 36.63 18.71 -5.66
C ARG A 139 37.38 19.67 -6.57
#